data_AF-A0A9N9H193-F1
#
_entry.id   AF-A0A9N9H193-F1
#
_cell.length_a   1.000
_cell.length_b   1.000
_cell.length_c   1.000
_cell.angle_alpha   90.00
_cell.angle_beta   90.00
_cell.angle_gamma   90.00
#
_symmetry.space_group_name_H-M   'P 1'
#
loop_
_entity.id
_entity.type
_entity.pdbx_description
1 polymer ?
#
loop_
_entity_poly.entity_id
_entity_poly.type
_entity_poly.pdbx_seq_one_letter_code
_entity_poly.pdbx_strand_id
1 'polypeptide(L)'
;MSLLLRLFQSEFFNSWIAISYLFKYPDSVGIQHYLCNELKKFPTSEIEFFLPQLCHLLITRTAESVALECFILEACEKSAHMAVLALWYLQAYRSDLSSNPNSPAFEVCKRVLNKCQAIVFGQDQSFCDDKVPGSPTDRSPRKVRENTYPALVGIGAILAGIGAPLLTRSSAQIAIAQGRRPRSYQTGVGSGL
;
A
#
# COMPACT_ATOMS: atom_id res chain seq x y z
N MET A 1 24.43 -29.05 1.87
CA MET A 1 23.39 -28.03 1.58
C MET A 1 23.46 -27.65 0.10
N SER A 2 23.04 -28.54 -0.80
CA SER A 2 23.19 -28.35 -2.26
C SER A 2 22.10 -29.02 -3.11
N LEU A 3 21.25 -29.88 -2.53
CA LEU A 3 20.20 -30.58 -3.27
C LEU A 3 19.00 -29.68 -3.59
N LEU A 4 18.58 -28.83 -2.66
CA LEU A 4 17.45 -27.89 -2.87
C LEU A 4 17.76 -26.88 -3.99
N LEU A 5 18.97 -26.31 -3.96
CA LEU A 5 19.39 -25.33 -4.95
C LEU A 5 19.60 -25.98 -6.33
N ARG A 6 20.11 -27.21 -6.39
CA ARG A 6 20.17 -27.99 -7.63
C ARG A 6 18.77 -28.31 -8.18
N LEU A 7 17.79 -28.60 -7.33
CA LEU A 7 16.41 -28.82 -7.75
C LEU A 7 15.81 -27.55 -8.36
N PHE A 8 16.02 -26.40 -7.72
CA PHE A 8 15.53 -25.12 -8.24
C PHE A 8 16.16 -24.71 -9.57
N GLN A 9 17.38 -25.17 -9.84
CA GLN A 9 18.08 -24.94 -11.11
C GLN A 9 17.82 -26.03 -12.16
N SER A 10 17.05 -27.06 -11.83
CA SER A 10 16.77 -28.18 -12.74
C SER A 10 15.59 -27.89 -13.67
N GLU A 11 15.55 -28.58 -14.81
CA GLU A 11 14.44 -28.49 -15.78
C GLU A 11 13.08 -28.94 -15.20
N PHE A 12 13.09 -29.63 -14.07
CA PHE A 12 11.86 -30.04 -13.38
C PHE A 12 11.21 -28.89 -12.60
N PHE A 13 11.91 -27.76 -12.41
CA PHE A 13 11.38 -26.63 -11.67
C PHE A 13 10.30 -25.89 -12.47
N ASN A 14 9.06 -25.94 -11.97
CA ASN A 14 7.91 -25.25 -12.53
C ASN A 14 7.21 -24.38 -11.47
N SER A 15 6.26 -23.56 -11.90
CA SER A 15 5.54 -22.63 -11.03
C SER A 15 4.82 -23.34 -9.87
N TRP A 16 4.23 -24.51 -10.11
CA TRP A 16 3.53 -25.30 -9.09
C TRP A 16 4.48 -25.77 -7.99
N ILE A 17 5.67 -26.26 -8.37
CA ILE A 17 6.72 -26.61 -7.42
C ILE A 17 7.15 -25.37 -6.64
N ALA A 18 7.40 -24.26 -7.32
CA ALA A 18 7.79 -23.01 -6.66
C ALA A 18 6.80 -22.59 -5.57
N ILE A 19 5.49 -22.61 -5.87
CA ILE A 19 4.41 -22.28 -4.94
C ILE A 19 4.33 -23.30 -3.80
N SER A 20 4.49 -24.59 -4.09
CA SER A 20 4.50 -25.66 -3.08
C SER A 20 5.64 -25.48 -2.08
N TYR A 21 6.83 -25.08 -2.55
CA TYR A 21 7.97 -24.75 -1.69
C TYR A 21 7.75 -23.44 -0.93
N LEU A 22 7.07 -22.47 -1.52
CA LEU A 22 6.69 -21.22 -0.85
C LEU A 22 5.76 -21.48 0.34
N PHE A 23 4.81 -22.42 0.19
CA PHE A 23 3.95 -22.88 1.28
C PHE A 23 4.72 -23.68 2.34
N LYS A 24 5.67 -24.51 1.93
CA LYS A 24 6.42 -25.40 2.84
C LYS A 24 7.45 -24.68 3.72
N TYR A 25 8.02 -23.58 3.24
CA TYR A 25 9.11 -22.86 3.94
C TYR A 25 8.76 -21.37 4.20
N PRO A 26 7.72 -21.06 4.98
CA PRO A 26 7.32 -19.67 5.26
C PRO A 26 8.38 -18.88 6.05
N ASP A 27 9.11 -19.55 6.95
CA ASP A 27 10.03 -18.89 7.89
C ASP A 27 11.41 -18.60 7.26
N SER A 28 11.70 -19.16 6.08
CA SER A 28 13.01 -18.98 5.43
C SER A 28 12.97 -17.80 4.46
N VAL A 29 13.34 -16.62 4.95
CA VAL A 29 13.38 -15.37 4.17
C VAL A 29 14.15 -15.52 2.86
N GLY A 30 15.34 -16.14 2.90
CA GLY A 30 16.17 -16.34 1.71
C GLY A 30 15.50 -17.23 0.64
N ILE A 31 14.83 -18.31 1.05
CA ILE A 31 14.11 -19.19 0.13
C ILE A 31 12.89 -18.46 -0.45
N GLN A 32 12.13 -17.74 0.38
CA GLN A 32 10.97 -16.95 -0.05
C GLN A 32 11.35 -15.94 -1.14
N HIS A 33 12.42 -15.16 -0.93
CA HIS A 33 12.90 -14.19 -1.92
C HIS A 33 13.35 -14.85 -3.22
N TYR A 34 14.12 -15.95 -3.12
CA TYR A 34 14.59 -16.67 -4.29
C TYR A 34 13.41 -17.21 -5.11
N LEU A 35 12.45 -17.89 -4.46
CA LEU A 35 11.26 -18.44 -5.13
C LEU A 35 10.39 -17.35 -5.76
N CYS A 36 10.16 -16.23 -5.06
CA CYS A 36 9.43 -15.10 -5.63
C CYS A 36 10.15 -14.50 -6.84
N ASN A 37 11.48 -14.47 -6.84
CA ASN A 37 12.26 -14.00 -7.99
C ASN A 37 12.20 -14.97 -9.17
N GLU A 38 12.21 -16.28 -8.91
CA GLU A 38 12.00 -17.29 -9.96
C GLU A 38 10.58 -17.24 -10.52
N LEU A 39 9.56 -17.03 -9.68
CA LEU A 39 8.17 -16.86 -10.11
C LEU A 39 7.99 -15.72 -11.12
N LYS A 40 8.81 -14.66 -11.04
CA LYS A 40 8.77 -13.54 -12.01
C LYS A 40 9.18 -13.94 -13.43
N LYS A 41 9.83 -15.09 -13.62
CA LYS A 41 10.28 -15.57 -14.93
C LYS A 41 9.22 -16.36 -15.69
N PHE A 42 8.19 -16.84 -14.98
CA PHE A 42 7.08 -17.58 -15.60
C PHE A 42 6.12 -16.63 -16.33
N PRO A 43 5.37 -17.12 -17.34
CA PRO A 43 4.42 -16.32 -18.09
C PRO A 43 3.31 -15.77 -17.17
N THR A 44 2.84 -14.55 -17.47
CA THR A 44 1.83 -13.85 -16.66
C THR A 44 0.54 -14.67 -16.52
N SER A 45 0.12 -15.40 -17.55
CA SER A 45 -1.08 -16.25 -17.52
C SER A 45 -0.98 -17.40 -16.51
N GLU A 46 0.23 -17.94 -16.31
CA GLU A 46 0.47 -18.99 -15.31
C GLU A 46 0.44 -18.39 -13.90
N ILE A 47 1.02 -17.20 -13.71
CA ILE A 47 0.93 -16.48 -12.43
C ILE A 47 -0.52 -16.07 -12.13
N GLU A 48 -1.29 -15.66 -13.13
CA GLU A 48 -2.72 -15.37 -13.01
C GLU A 48 -3.49 -16.60 -12.53
N PHE A 49 -3.24 -17.78 -13.12
CA PHE A 49 -3.86 -19.03 -12.72
C PHE A 49 -3.61 -19.36 -11.24
N PHE A 50 -2.42 -19.04 -10.73
CA PHE A 50 -2.03 -19.26 -9.33
C PHE A 50 -2.29 -18.07 -8.39
N LEU A 51 -2.82 -16.96 -8.90
CA LEU A 51 -3.06 -15.75 -8.11
C LEU A 51 -3.94 -15.99 -6.87
N PRO A 52 -5.05 -16.76 -6.92
CA PRO A 52 -5.85 -17.06 -5.74
C PRO A 52 -5.03 -17.74 -4.63
N GLN A 53 -4.17 -18.70 -5.01
CA GLN A 53 -3.33 -19.48 -4.10
C GLN A 53 -2.22 -18.62 -3.48
N LEU A 54 -1.64 -17.73 -4.27
CA LEU A 54 -0.64 -16.76 -3.80
C LEU A 54 -1.24 -15.77 -2.79
N CYS A 55 -2.43 -15.24 -3.08
CA CYS A 55 -3.18 -14.38 -2.14
C CYS A 55 -3.55 -15.13 -0.86
N HIS A 56 -4.01 -16.38 -0.97
CA HIS A 56 -4.30 -17.22 0.19
C HIS A 56 -3.06 -17.45 1.06
N LEU A 57 -1.92 -17.75 0.43
CA LEU A 57 -0.66 -17.98 1.14
C LEU A 57 -0.20 -16.72 1.88
N LEU A 58 -0.26 -15.56 1.22
CA LEU A 58 0.09 -14.27 1.82
C LEU A 58 -0.71 -13.99 3.10
N ILE A 59 -1.99 -14.35 3.13
CA ILE A 59 -2.89 -14.02 4.24
C ILE A 59 -2.83 -15.06 5.36
N THR A 60 -2.82 -16.34 5.01
CA THR A 60 -2.86 -17.45 5.99
C THR A 60 -1.49 -17.77 6.58
N ARG A 61 -0.42 -17.50 5.84
CA ARG A 61 0.96 -17.67 6.31
C ARG A 61 1.61 -16.29 6.38
N THR A 62 1.34 -15.59 7.48
CA THR A 62 2.03 -14.33 7.80
C THR A 62 3.49 -14.63 8.12
N ALA A 63 4.31 -14.72 7.08
CA ALA A 63 5.75 -14.87 7.19
C ALA A 63 6.40 -13.54 7.61
N GLU A 64 7.62 -13.61 8.16
CA GLU A 64 8.45 -12.42 8.36
C GLU A 64 8.90 -11.79 7.03
N SER A 65 8.93 -12.60 5.96
CA SER A 65 9.31 -12.14 4.63
C SER A 65 8.18 -11.36 3.94
N VAL A 66 8.54 -10.19 3.41
CA VAL A 66 7.65 -9.39 2.54
C VAL A 66 7.78 -9.77 1.05
N ALA A 67 8.55 -10.80 0.71
CA ALA A 67 8.83 -11.18 -0.68
C ALA A 67 7.56 -11.46 -1.50
N LEU A 68 6.60 -12.21 -0.92
CA LEU A 68 5.34 -12.55 -1.58
C LEU A 68 4.43 -11.32 -1.72
N GLU A 69 4.40 -10.45 -0.70
CA GLU A 69 3.68 -9.17 -0.78
C GLU A 69 4.22 -8.33 -1.95
N CYS A 70 5.54 -8.14 -2.02
CA CYS A 70 6.17 -7.41 -3.12
C CYS A 70 5.89 -8.07 -4.49
N PHE A 71 5.99 -9.40 -4.58
CA PHE A 71 5.72 -10.12 -5.82
C PHE A 71 4.29 -9.87 -6.34
N ILE A 72 3.28 -9.97 -5.48
CA ILE A 72 1.87 -9.74 -5.86
C ILE A 72 1.67 -8.28 -6.28
N LEU A 73 2.23 -7.32 -5.55
CA LEU A 73 2.10 -5.90 -5.88
C LEU A 73 2.77 -5.55 -7.21
N GLU A 74 3.98 -6.06 -7.47
CA GLU A 74 4.64 -5.88 -8.76
C GLU A 74 3.84 -6.52 -9.91
N ALA A 75 3.18 -7.66 -9.68
CA ALA A 75 2.30 -8.26 -10.68
C ALA A 75 1.06 -7.38 -10.96
N CYS A 76 0.51 -6.74 -9.93
CA CYS A 76 -0.58 -5.75 -10.07
C CYS A 76 -0.12 -4.51 -10.84
N GLU A 77 1.08 -4.01 -10.59
CA GLU A 77 1.64 -2.84 -11.30
C GLU A 77 1.85 -3.12 -12.79
N LYS A 78 2.21 -4.37 -13.14
CA LYS A 78 2.44 -4.79 -14.53
C LYS A 78 1.15 -5.04 -15.32
N SER A 79 0.04 -5.36 -14.65
CA SER A 79 -1.21 -5.73 -15.30
C SER A 79 -2.43 -5.27 -14.50
N ALA A 80 -3.22 -4.39 -15.10
CA ALA A 80 -4.48 -3.93 -14.52
C ALA A 80 -5.46 -5.07 -14.27
N HIS A 81 -5.49 -6.09 -15.15
CA HIS A 81 -6.31 -7.29 -14.98
C HIS A 81 -5.90 -8.05 -13.71
N MET A 82 -4.60 -8.30 -13.51
CA MET A 82 -4.07 -8.91 -12.29
C MET A 82 -4.41 -8.08 -11.05
N ALA A 83 -4.31 -6.75 -11.15
CA ALA A 83 -4.61 -5.84 -10.06
C ALA A 83 -6.08 -5.92 -9.62
N VAL A 84 -7.02 -5.95 -10.56
CA VAL A 84 -8.46 -6.07 -10.26
C VAL A 84 -8.77 -7.43 -9.64
N LEU A 85 -8.20 -8.53 -10.16
CA LEU A 85 -8.37 -9.85 -9.57
C LEU A 85 -7.83 -9.91 -8.14
N ALA A 86 -6.61 -9.43 -7.91
CA ALA A 86 -6.01 -9.36 -6.59
C ALA A 86 -6.85 -8.50 -5.64
N LEU A 87 -7.39 -7.38 -6.12
CA LEU A 87 -8.28 -6.51 -5.35
C LEU A 87 -9.51 -7.28 -4.87
N TRP A 88 -10.19 -8.03 -5.74
CA TRP A 88 -11.36 -8.82 -5.37
C TRP A 88 -11.03 -9.92 -4.36
N TYR A 89 -9.93 -10.65 -4.54
CA TYR A 89 -9.50 -11.66 -3.58
C TYR A 89 -9.20 -11.05 -2.21
N LEU A 90 -8.45 -9.94 -2.17
CA LEU A 90 -8.12 -9.25 -0.93
C LEU A 90 -9.37 -8.67 -0.24
N GLN A 91 -10.36 -8.18 -0.99
CA GLN A 91 -11.64 -7.72 -0.43
C GLN A 91 -12.44 -8.86 0.19
N ALA A 92 -12.51 -10.02 -0.48
CA ALA A 92 -13.17 -11.20 0.06
C ALA A 92 -12.52 -11.63 1.39
N TYR A 93 -11.19 -11.78 1.43
CA TYR A 93 -10.49 -12.12 2.66
C TYR A 93 -10.67 -11.09 3.78
N ARG A 94 -10.66 -9.79 3.46
CA ARG A 94 -10.92 -8.74 4.45
C ARG A 94 -12.32 -8.87 5.04
N SER A 95 -13.31 -9.21 4.21
CA SER A 95 -14.68 -9.47 4.67
C SER A 95 -14.72 -10.66 5.62
N ASP A 96 -14.07 -11.77 5.28
CA ASP A 96 -14.04 -12.97 6.12
C ASP A 96 -13.31 -12.74 7.45
N LEU A 97 -12.20 -11.99 7.41
CA LEU A 97 -11.39 -11.65 8.58
C LEU A 97 -12.00 -10.52 9.43
N SER A 98 -13.08 -9.87 8.97
CA SER A 98 -13.70 -8.73 9.68
C SER A 98 -14.20 -9.09 11.08
N SER A 99 -14.49 -10.37 11.33
CA SER A 99 -14.85 -10.90 12.65
C SER A 99 -13.71 -10.78 13.67
N ASN A 100 -12.46 -10.80 13.21
CA ASN A 100 -11.25 -10.75 14.04
C ASN A 100 -10.26 -9.66 13.54
N PRO A 101 -10.59 -8.37 13.75
CA PRO A 101 -9.83 -7.26 13.21
C PRO A 101 -8.42 -7.11 13.81
N ASN A 102 -8.16 -7.69 14.99
CA ASN A 102 -6.84 -7.64 15.63
C ASN A 102 -5.91 -8.78 15.17
N SER A 103 -6.34 -9.64 14.25
CA SER A 103 -5.50 -10.74 13.77
C SER A 103 -4.38 -10.21 12.86
N PRO A 104 -3.18 -10.84 12.90
CA PRO A 104 -2.08 -10.43 12.02
C PRO A 104 -2.44 -10.57 10.54
N ALA A 105 -3.25 -11.58 10.19
CA ALA A 105 -3.78 -11.79 8.85
C ALA A 105 -4.65 -10.60 8.38
N PHE A 106 -5.49 -10.04 9.25
CA PHE A 106 -6.31 -8.87 8.93
C PHE A 106 -5.46 -7.64 8.63
N GLU A 107 -4.41 -7.40 9.42
CA GLU A 107 -3.49 -6.26 9.20
C GLU A 107 -2.69 -6.40 7.91
N VAL A 108 -2.19 -7.60 7.59
CA VAL A 108 -1.53 -7.87 6.30
C VAL A 108 -2.52 -7.65 5.16
N CYS A 109 -3.71 -8.26 5.23
CA CYS A 109 -4.75 -8.13 4.20
C CYS A 109 -5.12 -6.66 3.96
N LYS A 110 -5.38 -5.90 5.02
CA LYS A 110 -5.68 -4.46 4.96
C LYS A 110 -4.54 -3.65 4.34
N ARG A 111 -3.29 -3.92 4.74
CA ARG A 111 -2.10 -3.23 4.20
C ARG A 111 -1.96 -3.46 2.70
N VAL A 112 -2.01 -4.73 2.27
CA VAL A 112 -1.83 -5.09 0.84
C VAL A 112 -3.01 -4.63 0.01
N LEU A 113 -4.24 -4.72 0.54
CA LEU A 113 -5.43 -4.18 -0.11
C LEU A 113 -5.30 -2.69 -0.39
N ASN A 114 -4.85 -1.89 0.59
CA ASN A 114 -4.67 -0.45 0.40
C ASN A 114 -3.64 -0.13 -0.69
N LYS A 115 -2.54 -0.89 -0.74
CA LYS A 115 -1.52 -0.74 -1.80
C LYS A 115 -2.07 -1.14 -3.17
N CYS A 116 -2.80 -2.24 -3.25
CA CYS A 116 -3.46 -2.68 -4.48
C CYS A 116 -4.49 -1.66 -4.98
N GLN A 117 -5.31 -1.08 -4.08
CA GLN A 117 -6.23 0.01 -4.42
C GLN A 117 -5.50 1.24 -4.97
N ALA A 118 -4.36 1.60 -4.40
CA ALA A 118 -3.55 2.70 -4.93
C ALA A 118 -3.03 2.39 -6.34
N ILE A 119 -2.70 1.15 -6.67
CA ILE A 119 -2.29 0.74 -8.03
C ILE A 119 -3.48 0.84 -9.00
N VAL A 120 -4.65 0.30 -8.62
CA VAL A 120 -5.84 0.27 -9.49
C VAL A 120 -6.41 1.66 -9.74
N PHE A 121 -6.47 2.52 -8.72
CA PHE A 121 -7.12 3.83 -8.80
C PHE A 121 -6.15 5.01 -8.88
N GLY A 122 -4.85 4.79 -8.75
CA GLY A 122 -3.83 5.84 -8.74
C GLY A 122 -3.28 6.21 -10.12
N GLN A 123 -3.73 5.57 -11.20
CA GLN A 123 -3.23 5.82 -12.57
C GLN A 123 -3.87 7.02 -13.29
N ASP A 124 -4.77 7.77 -12.63
CA ASP A 124 -5.49 8.92 -13.22
C ASP A 124 -4.67 10.22 -13.38
N GLN A 125 -3.34 10.17 -13.34
CA GLN A 125 -2.51 11.38 -13.45
C GLN A 125 -1.64 11.46 -14.72
N SER A 126 -1.72 10.49 -15.65
CA SER A 126 -0.80 10.45 -16.81
C SER A 126 -1.41 10.19 -18.19
N PHE A 127 -2.74 10.17 -18.35
CA PHE A 127 -3.38 9.88 -19.66
C PHE A 127 -3.97 11.09 -20.42
N CYS A 128 -3.66 12.31 -20.03
CA CYS A 128 -4.01 13.50 -20.82
C CYS A 128 -2.95 14.61 -20.69
N ASP A 129 -1.70 14.30 -21.02
CA ASP A 129 -0.65 15.28 -21.24
C ASP A 129 -0.53 15.57 -22.75
N ASP A 130 -1.55 16.19 -23.33
CA ASP A 130 -1.39 16.94 -24.59
C ASP A 130 -0.63 18.23 -24.22
N LYS A 131 0.70 18.13 -24.20
CA LYS A 131 1.59 19.17 -23.68
C LYS A 131 1.58 20.42 -24.56
N VAL A 132 0.97 21.49 -24.07
CA VAL A 132 1.33 22.86 -24.49
C VAL A 132 2.72 23.19 -23.90
N PRO A 133 3.73 23.55 -24.70
CA PRO A 133 5.05 23.89 -24.18
C PRO A 133 5.01 25.29 -23.53
N GLY A 134 5.19 25.37 -22.21
CA GLY A 134 5.37 26.66 -21.52
C GLY A 134 5.02 26.73 -20.02
N SER A 135 4.49 25.68 -19.40
CA SER A 135 4.05 25.73 -18.00
C SER A 135 5.14 25.23 -17.03
N PRO A 136 5.49 25.98 -15.96
CA PRO A 136 6.46 25.55 -14.97
C PRO A 136 5.91 24.37 -14.16
N THR A 137 6.81 23.43 -13.94
CA THR A 137 6.63 22.11 -13.36
C THR A 137 5.96 22.08 -11.99
N ASP A 138 5.17 21.02 -11.83
CA ASP A 138 4.98 20.24 -10.60
C ASP A 138 4.20 20.89 -9.45
N ARG A 139 2.92 20.54 -9.39
CA ARG A 139 2.16 20.34 -8.13
C ARG A 139 0.86 19.62 -8.45
N SER A 140 0.89 18.29 -8.34
CA SER A 140 -0.32 17.49 -8.17
C SER A 140 -1.18 18.11 -7.04
N PRO A 141 -2.48 18.37 -7.23
CA PRO A 141 -3.31 18.95 -6.19
C PRO A 141 -3.47 17.91 -5.08
N ARG A 142 -2.76 18.12 -3.97
CA ARG A 142 -2.94 17.34 -2.74
C ARG A 142 -4.42 17.35 -2.39
N LYS A 143 -5.03 16.16 -2.31
CA LYS A 143 -6.39 15.92 -1.81
C LYS A 143 -6.59 16.67 -0.49
N VAL A 144 -7.26 17.82 -0.56
CA VAL A 144 -7.54 18.67 0.61
C VAL A 144 -8.63 17.97 1.42
N ARG A 145 -8.30 17.47 2.60
CA ARG A 145 -9.30 17.01 3.56
C ARG A 145 -9.99 18.23 4.17
N GLU A 146 -11.32 18.22 4.17
CA GLU A 146 -12.18 19.24 4.77
C GLU A 146 -12.00 19.25 6.30
N ASN A 147 -11.02 20.00 6.79
CA ASN A 147 -10.91 20.35 8.19
C ASN A 147 -11.38 21.80 8.34
N THR A 148 -12.66 21.99 8.65
CA THR A 148 -13.33 23.29 8.70
C THR A 148 -12.86 24.17 9.87
N TYR A 149 -12.41 23.55 10.97
CA TYR A 149 -11.94 24.28 12.17
C TYR A 149 -10.68 25.14 11.92
N PRO A 150 -9.56 24.63 11.37
CA PRO A 150 -8.41 25.46 11.06
C PRO A 150 -8.65 26.40 9.87
N ALA A 151 -9.56 26.06 8.94
CA ALA A 151 -9.92 26.94 7.82
C ALA A 151 -10.62 28.22 8.31
N LEU A 152 -11.54 28.11 9.27
CA LEU A 152 -12.20 29.26 9.90
C LEU A 152 -11.20 30.19 10.60
N VAL A 153 -10.26 29.63 11.36
CA VAL A 153 -9.21 30.41 12.02
C VAL A 153 -8.29 31.09 11.00
N GLY A 154 -7.98 30.41 9.89
CA GLY A 154 -7.19 30.97 8.78
C GLY A 154 -7.87 32.14 8.09
N ILE A 155 -9.18 32.04 7.82
CA ILE A 155 -9.98 33.14 7.25
C ILE A 155 -10.03 34.33 8.21
N GLY A 156 -10.20 34.09 9.51
CA GLY A 156 -10.13 35.14 10.53
C GLY A 156 -8.79 35.87 10.57
N ALA A 157 -7.67 35.14 10.43
CA ALA A 157 -6.34 35.72 10.39
C ALA A 157 -6.09 36.57 9.13
N ILE A 158 -6.62 36.15 7.97
CA ILE A 158 -6.53 36.92 6.72
C ILE A 158 -7.31 38.23 6.82
N LEU A 159 -8.52 38.19 7.40
CA LEU A 159 -9.32 39.40 7.62
C LEU A 159 -8.69 40.35 8.66
N ALA A 160 -8.09 39.81 9.73
CA ALA A 160 -7.37 40.61 10.74
C ALA A 160 -6.09 41.27 10.18
N GLY A 161 -5.49 40.71 9.13
CA GLY A 161 -4.29 41.23 8.46
C GLY A 161 -4.47 42.57 7.76
N ILE A 162 -5.71 43.01 7.51
CA ILE A 162 -6.01 44.31 6.90
C ILE A 162 -5.83 45.47 7.91
N GLY A 163 -5.87 45.19 9.23
CA GLY A 163 -5.78 46.22 10.27
C GLY A 163 -4.40 46.46 10.89
N ALA A 164 -3.45 45.53 10.78
CA ALA A 164 -2.13 45.64 11.42
C ALA A 164 -1.03 44.81 10.71
N PRO A 165 -0.41 45.32 9.64
CA PRO A 165 0.48 44.56 8.76
C PRO A 165 1.88 44.23 9.35
N LEU A 166 2.20 44.66 10.57
CA LEU A 166 3.54 44.51 11.16
C LEU A 166 3.71 43.32 12.13
N LEU A 167 2.62 42.68 12.57
CA LEU A 167 2.67 41.55 13.52
C LEU A 167 2.61 40.16 12.86
N THR A 168 2.47 40.08 11.54
CA THR A 168 2.30 38.82 10.78
C THR A 168 3.60 38.06 10.55
N ARG A 169 4.78 38.69 10.62
CA ARG A 169 6.04 37.98 10.36
C ARG A 169 6.48 37.05 11.48
N SER A 170 6.32 37.44 12.75
CA SER A 170 6.73 36.59 13.88
C SER A 170 5.71 35.50 14.22
N SER A 171 4.42 35.77 14.03
CA SER A 171 3.34 34.80 14.32
C SER A 171 3.26 33.67 13.27
N ALA A 172 3.60 33.95 12.00
CA ALA A 172 3.58 32.96 10.93
C ALA A 172 4.58 31.80 11.16
N GLN A 173 5.79 32.11 11.67
CA GLN A 173 6.82 31.08 11.91
C GLN A 173 6.41 30.14 13.06
N ILE A 174 5.71 30.66 14.06
CA ILE A 174 5.22 29.87 15.19
C ILE A 174 4.07 28.94 14.75
N ALA A 175 3.15 29.42 13.91
CA ALA A 175 2.06 28.59 13.37
C ALA A 175 2.57 27.42 12.51
N ILE A 176 3.59 27.65 11.69
CA ILE A 176 4.22 26.60 10.87
C ILE A 176 4.95 25.57 11.76
N ALA A 177 5.58 26.02 12.86
CA ALA A 177 6.24 25.12 13.80
C ALA A 177 5.26 24.24 14.60
N GLN A 178 4.09 24.77 14.96
CA GLN A 178 3.06 24.02 15.70
C GLN A 178 2.32 23.00 14.81
N GLY A 179 2.15 23.26 13.51
CA GLY A 179 1.52 22.34 12.57
C GLY A 179 2.31 21.04 12.29
N ARG A 180 3.59 20.98 12.67
CA ARG A 180 4.48 19.83 12.45
C ARG A 180 4.51 18.82 13.60
N ARG A 181 3.84 19.06 14.74
CA ARG A 181 3.81 18.09 15.85
C ARG A 181 2.61 17.14 15.70
N PRO A 182 2.80 15.85 15.37
CA PRO A 182 1.74 14.87 15.48
C PRO A 182 1.41 14.68 16.97
N ARG A 183 0.18 14.99 17.38
CA ARG A 183 -0.29 14.70 18.74
C ARG A 183 -1.05 13.37 18.74
N SER A 184 -0.54 12.47 19.56
CA SER A 184 -1.02 11.15 19.93
C SER A 184 -2.48 11.18 20.43
N TYR A 185 -3.30 10.26 19.91
CA TYR A 185 -4.65 10.01 20.39
C TYR A 185 -4.58 9.21 21.70
N GLN A 186 -5.06 9.80 22.79
CA GLN A 186 -5.45 9.07 23.99
C GLN A 186 -6.94 9.31 24.19
N THR A 187 -7.74 8.32 23.79
CA THR A 187 -9.19 8.27 23.95
C THR A 187 -9.49 7.99 25.41
N GLY A 188 -10.11 8.95 26.09
CA GLY A 188 -10.59 8.77 27.44
C GLY A 188 -11.79 9.67 27.67
N VAL A 189 -12.99 9.15 27.40
CA VAL A 189 -14.22 9.60 28.06
C VAL A 189 -15.11 8.38 28.24
N GLY A 190 -15.16 7.90 29.47
CA GLY A 190 -16.39 7.34 30.02
C GLY A 190 -17.29 8.47 30.54
N SER A 191 -18.51 8.06 30.88
CA SER A 191 -19.52 8.77 31.68
C SER A 191 -20.63 9.47 30.90
N GLY A 192 -21.74 8.74 30.77
CA GLY A 192 -23.00 9.12 31.40
C GLY A 192 -23.87 10.11 30.63
N LEU A 193 -24.90 9.58 29.97
CA LEU A 193 -26.27 9.51 30.52
C LEU A 193 -27.10 8.53 29.68
#